data_AF-W5JRP5-F1
#
_entry.id   AF-W5JRP5-F1
#
_cell.length_a   1.000
_cell.length_b   1.000
_cell.length_c   1.000
_cell.angle_alpha   90.00
_cell.angle_beta   90.00
_cell.angle_gamma   90.00
#
_symmetry.space_group_name_H-M   'P 1'
#
loop_
_entity.id
_entity.type
_entity.pdbx_description
1 polymer ?
#
loop_
_entity_poly.entity_id
_entity_poly.type
_entity_poly.pdbx_seq_one_letter_code
_entity_poly.pdbx_strand_id
1 'polypeptide(L)'
;MIDFCSIPLTFRHHRAADGTSTEMLSELFDGSSGTGGSLRRALLVAAGVGLVTASGYAVYRLLQQRRARRPPTEWHRVGEVSALWIYPIKSCGAVRVGQFDCTEIGPGVGLLRDRIFMVVNSADGRFITGRSHPTLVLVQPSFDEPGHERMRLSAPGMLDVDVDVRRLLEVGQHESATVWDQPVTAIDCGEEVARWLSRFLLQEDTGLRLVLYPYDRPTRPVRPKNRIHQMLTARDSGALHDATSYMLLSEASVADVNGRLELPPIQALQYRANILVKGPGAFEEDDWRWIRIGDTVYENVKPCTSSRPTSLFISPSTSGAIS
;
A
#
# COMPACT_ATOMS: atom_id res chain seq x y z
N MET A 1 5.31 17.69 13.49
CA MET A 1 4.10 18.56 13.41
C MET A 1 3.27 18.11 12.22
N ILE A 2 1.94 18.02 12.33
CA ILE A 2 1.08 17.51 11.26
C ILE A 2 0.17 18.62 10.76
N ASP A 3 0.26 18.92 9.46
CA ASP A 3 -0.60 19.88 8.79
C ASP A 3 -1.48 19.24 7.70
N PHE A 4 -2.67 19.81 7.48
CA PHE A 4 -3.69 19.31 6.54
C PHE A 4 -4.42 20.43 5.77
N CYS A 5 -5.05 20.10 4.64
CA CYS A 5 -5.96 20.95 3.86
C CYS A 5 -7.12 20.16 3.22
N SER A 6 -8.37 20.49 3.59
CA SER A 6 -9.58 19.92 2.98
C SER A 6 -9.87 20.52 1.62
N ILE A 7 -10.02 19.68 0.60
CA ILE A 7 -10.71 20.05 -0.65
C ILE A 7 -11.96 19.18 -0.76
N PRO A 8 -13.18 19.75 -0.83
CA PRO A 8 -14.40 18.96 -0.91
C PRO A 8 -14.44 18.11 -2.19
N LEU A 9 -14.53 16.79 -2.02
CA LEU A 9 -14.70 15.83 -3.11
C LEU A 9 -16.18 15.74 -3.50
N THR A 10 -16.65 16.65 -4.36
CA THR A 10 -17.95 16.46 -5.03
C THR A 10 -17.84 15.38 -6.11
N PHE A 11 -18.14 14.13 -5.75
CA PHE A 11 -18.39 13.05 -6.70
C PHE A 11 -19.81 13.18 -7.27
N ARG A 12 -19.96 13.74 -8.48
CA ARG A 12 -21.18 13.55 -9.28
C ARG A 12 -21.04 12.27 -10.12
N HIS A 13 -21.80 11.25 -9.75
CA HIS A 13 -22.03 10.08 -10.61
C HIS A 13 -22.86 10.50 -11.83
N HIS A 14 -22.23 10.59 -13.00
CA HIS A 14 -22.97 10.44 -14.25
C HIS A 14 -23.07 8.95 -14.58
N ARG A 15 -24.26 8.38 -14.38
CA ARG A 15 -24.68 7.13 -15.02
C ARG A 15 -24.66 7.36 -16.53
N ALA A 16 -23.77 6.68 -17.24
CA ALA A 16 -23.97 6.42 -18.65
C ALA A 16 -25.04 5.31 -18.74
N ALA A 17 -26.14 5.62 -19.42
CA ALA A 17 -27.16 4.64 -19.75
C ALA A 17 -26.65 3.79 -20.92
N ASP A 18 -26.59 2.48 -20.73
CA ASP A 18 -26.50 1.51 -21.81
C ASP A 18 -27.80 1.57 -22.63
N GLY A 19 -27.63 1.82 -23.93
CA GLY A 19 -28.70 1.81 -24.93
C GLY A 19 -28.14 1.22 -26.21
N THR A 20 -28.33 -0.09 -26.36
CA THR A 20 -28.10 -0.87 -27.58
C THR A 20 -28.85 -0.29 -28.77
N SER A 21 -28.20 -0.13 -29.92
CA SER A 21 -28.86 -0.01 -31.24
C SER A 21 -27.92 -0.53 -32.33
N THR A 22 -27.87 -1.86 -32.48
CA THR A 22 -27.19 -2.58 -33.55
C THR A 22 -27.99 -2.64 -34.86
N GLU A 23 -28.94 -1.73 -35.10
CA GLU A 23 -29.84 -1.75 -36.27
C GLU A 23 -29.72 -0.49 -37.17
N MET A 24 -28.53 0.09 -37.30
CA MET A 24 -28.35 1.27 -38.18
C MET A 24 -27.13 1.19 -39.10
N LEU A 25 -26.64 -0.02 -39.38
CA LEU A 25 -25.48 -0.25 -40.25
C LEU A 25 -25.76 -1.04 -41.54
N SER A 26 -27.00 -1.53 -41.74
CA SER A 26 -27.36 -2.31 -42.94
C SER A 26 -27.92 -1.48 -44.10
N GLU A 27 -28.24 -0.20 -43.92
CA GLU A 27 -28.81 0.64 -45.00
C GLU A 27 -27.80 1.54 -45.73
N LEU A 28 -26.50 1.45 -45.43
CA LEU A 28 -25.48 2.30 -46.06
C LEU A 28 -24.80 1.69 -47.30
N PHE A 29 -25.26 0.52 -47.76
CA PHE A 29 -24.63 -0.21 -48.87
C PHE A 29 -25.59 -0.61 -50.00
N ASP A 30 -26.59 0.21 -50.32
CA ASP A 30 -27.27 0.08 -51.62
C ASP A 30 -27.60 1.45 -52.22
N GLY A 31 -26.95 1.78 -53.34
CA GLY A 31 -27.11 3.09 -54.00
C GLY A 31 -25.89 3.50 -54.82
N SER A 32 -25.84 3.06 -56.07
CA SER A 32 -24.74 3.29 -57.01
C SER A 32 -24.60 4.74 -57.49
N SER A 33 -23.36 5.08 -57.86
CA SER A 33 -22.94 6.07 -58.88
C SER A 33 -23.03 7.58 -58.53
N GLY A 34 -21.86 8.21 -58.34
CA GLY A 34 -21.67 9.67 -58.44
C GLY A 34 -21.11 10.41 -57.20
N THR A 35 -21.11 9.82 -56.01
CA THR A 35 -20.89 10.54 -54.73
C THR A 35 -19.75 10.00 -53.86
N GLY A 36 -19.01 9.00 -54.33
CA GLY A 36 -17.98 8.29 -53.54
C GLY A 36 -16.80 9.16 -53.07
N GLY A 37 -16.50 10.26 -53.76
CA GLY A 37 -15.47 11.21 -53.33
C GLY A 37 -15.93 12.13 -52.19
N SER A 38 -17.19 12.53 -52.19
CA SER A 38 -17.77 13.42 -51.17
C SER A 38 -18.00 12.67 -49.86
N LEU A 39 -18.54 11.45 -49.93
CA LEU A 39 -18.79 10.60 -48.76
C LEU A 39 -17.48 10.19 -48.07
N ARG A 40 -16.44 9.84 -48.84
CA ARG A 40 -15.09 9.55 -48.30
C ARG A 40 -14.47 10.77 -47.64
N ARG A 41 -14.59 11.97 -48.21
CA ARG A 41 -14.09 13.21 -47.60
C ARG A 41 -14.84 13.53 -46.31
N ALA A 42 -16.17 13.39 -46.28
CA ALA A 42 -16.98 13.61 -45.08
C ALA A 42 -16.61 12.62 -43.95
N LEU A 43 -16.42 11.34 -44.28
CA LEU A 43 -15.96 10.32 -43.32
C LEU A 43 -14.55 10.60 -42.79
N LEU A 44 -13.62 11.03 -43.65
CA LEU A 44 -12.27 11.42 -43.24
C LEU A 44 -12.26 12.66 -42.32
N VAL A 45 -13.09 13.66 -42.62
CA VAL A 45 -13.26 14.85 -41.77
C VAL A 45 -13.89 14.48 -40.42
N ALA A 46 -14.95 13.66 -40.42
CA ALA A 46 -15.60 13.18 -39.20
C ALA A 46 -14.63 12.34 -38.34
N ALA A 47 -13.85 11.45 -38.95
CA ALA A 47 -12.81 10.69 -38.26
C ALA A 47 -11.71 11.59 -37.70
N GLY A 48 -11.28 12.62 -38.45
CA GLY A 48 -10.30 13.61 -38.00
C GLY A 48 -10.79 14.43 -36.79
N VAL A 49 -12.03 14.92 -36.84
CA VAL A 49 -12.66 15.65 -35.72
C VAL A 49 -12.86 14.72 -34.51
N GLY A 50 -13.27 13.47 -34.73
CA GLY A 50 -13.41 12.46 -33.68
C GLY A 50 -12.08 12.17 -32.96
N LEU A 51 -10.98 12.02 -33.70
CA LEU A 51 -9.64 11.83 -33.13
C LEU A 51 -9.15 13.07 -32.35
N VAL A 52 -9.36 14.28 -32.86
CA VAL A 52 -8.96 15.53 -32.19
C VAL A 52 -9.75 15.75 -30.89
N THR A 53 -11.06 15.51 -30.91
CA THR A 53 -11.92 15.64 -29.72
C THR A 53 -11.60 14.58 -28.66
N ALA A 54 -11.41 13.32 -29.04
CA ALA A 54 -11.01 12.25 -28.13
C ALA A 54 -9.63 12.49 -27.51
N SER A 55 -8.66 12.93 -28.33
CA SER A 55 -7.30 13.27 -27.87
C SER A 55 -7.32 14.50 -26.95
N GLY A 56 -8.07 15.54 -27.33
CA GLY A 56 -8.25 16.74 -26.50
C GLY A 56 -8.91 16.44 -25.16
N TYR A 57 -9.93 15.58 -25.15
CA TYR A 57 -10.57 15.11 -23.91
C TYR A 57 -9.62 14.26 -23.05
N ALA A 58 -8.84 13.37 -23.65
CA ALA A 58 -7.84 12.57 -22.94
C ALA A 58 -6.75 13.47 -22.31
N VAL A 59 -6.24 14.45 -23.06
CA VAL A 59 -5.28 15.45 -22.55
C VAL A 59 -5.90 16.28 -21.43
N TYR A 60 -7.14 16.76 -21.60
CA TYR A 60 -7.86 17.49 -20.56
C TYR A 60 -8.01 16.66 -19.27
N ARG A 61 -8.44 15.39 -19.39
CA ARG A 61 -8.52 14.44 -18.27
C ARG A 61 -7.18 14.24 -17.57
N LEU A 62 -6.10 14.04 -18.34
CA LEU A 62 -4.75 13.88 -17.79
C LEU A 62 -4.28 15.14 -17.05
N LEU A 63 -4.55 16.32 -17.61
CA LEU A 63 -4.22 17.59 -16.96
C LEU A 63 -5.05 17.82 -15.69
N GLN A 64 -6.33 17.48 -15.70
CA GLN A 64 -7.20 17.57 -14.53
C GLN A 64 -6.74 16.61 -13.42
N GLN A 65 -6.36 15.37 -13.77
CA GLN A 65 -5.79 14.41 -12.83
C GLN A 65 -4.46 14.89 -12.26
N ARG A 66 -3.56 15.43 -13.10
CA ARG A 66 -2.29 16.01 -12.66
C ARG A 66 -2.48 17.21 -11.74
N ARG A 67 -3.46 18.08 -12.01
CA ARG A 67 -3.81 19.20 -11.14
C ARG A 67 -4.39 18.72 -9.82
N ALA A 68 -5.22 17.68 -9.83
CA ALA A 68 -5.80 17.11 -8.62
C ALA A 68 -4.75 16.48 -7.69
N ARG A 69 -3.65 15.95 -8.24
CA ARG A 69 -2.53 15.35 -7.48
C ARG A 69 -1.46 16.34 -7.01
N ARG A 70 -1.75 17.64 -7.02
CA ARG A 70 -0.81 18.64 -6.47
C ARG A 70 -1.08 18.84 -4.99
N PRO A 71 -0.04 18.81 -4.14
CA PRO A 71 -0.17 19.25 -2.77
C PRO A 71 -0.68 20.70 -2.69
N PRO A 72 -1.42 21.04 -1.63
CA PRO A 72 -1.83 22.41 -1.36
C PRO A 72 -0.62 23.28 -1.02
N THR A 73 -0.77 24.59 -1.20
CA THR A 73 0.23 25.59 -0.78
C THR A 73 0.03 26.03 0.66
N GLU A 74 -1.20 25.98 1.15
CA GLU A 74 -1.56 26.34 2.53
C GLU A 74 -1.79 25.08 3.37
N TRP A 75 -1.31 25.13 4.60
CA TRP A 75 -1.22 24.01 5.53
C TRP A 75 -1.75 24.46 6.88
N HIS A 76 -2.64 23.66 7.49
CA HIS A 76 -3.21 23.94 8.81
C HIS A 76 -2.84 22.84 9.79
N ARG A 77 -2.28 23.21 10.94
CA ARG A 77 -1.90 22.25 11.97
C ARG A 77 -3.14 21.57 12.56
N VAL A 78 -3.18 20.23 12.47
CA VAL A 78 -4.28 19.41 13.01
C VAL A 78 -3.86 18.52 14.18
N GLY A 79 -2.56 18.27 14.34
CA GLY A 79 -2.06 17.41 15.40
C GLY A 79 -0.56 17.21 15.42
N GLU A 80 -0.15 16.17 16.13
CA GLU A 80 1.25 15.75 16.24
C GLU A 80 1.39 14.23 16.22
N VAL A 81 2.54 13.76 15.75
CA VAL A 81 2.90 12.34 15.77
C VAL A 81 3.13 11.93 17.21
N SER A 82 2.47 10.87 17.66
CA SER A 82 2.65 10.32 19.01
C SER A 82 3.52 9.07 19.03
N ALA A 83 3.48 8.26 17.96
CA ALA A 83 4.32 7.08 17.83
C ALA A 83 4.57 6.70 16.37
N LEU A 84 5.76 6.16 16.12
CA LEU A 84 6.18 5.62 14.83
C LEU A 84 6.53 4.13 14.98
N TRP A 85 6.04 3.32 14.06
CA TRP A 85 6.20 1.87 14.07
C TRP A 85 6.58 1.35 12.68
N ILE A 86 7.55 0.43 12.68
CA ILE A 86 7.93 -0.35 11.50
C ILE A 86 7.62 -1.82 11.81
N TYR A 87 7.07 -2.54 10.85
CA TYR A 87 6.72 -3.96 10.97
C TYR A 87 7.52 -4.75 9.93
N PRO A 88 8.74 -5.18 10.26
CA PRO A 88 9.67 -5.79 9.30
C PRO A 88 9.09 -7.03 8.61
N ILE A 89 8.45 -7.88 9.41
CA ILE A 89 7.84 -9.13 8.95
C ILE A 89 6.32 -8.98 8.92
N LYS A 90 5.72 -9.41 7.81
CA LYS A 90 4.27 -9.46 7.64
C LYS A 90 3.62 -10.29 8.76
N SER A 91 2.68 -9.67 9.47
CA SER A 91 1.90 -10.26 10.58
C SER A 91 2.65 -10.50 11.90
N CYS A 92 3.93 -10.13 12.02
CA CYS A 92 4.68 -10.26 13.27
C CYS A 92 4.72 -8.94 14.07
N GLY A 93 5.49 -8.94 15.16
CA GLY A 93 5.73 -7.79 16.03
C GLY A 93 6.27 -6.54 15.34
N ALA A 94 6.22 -5.43 16.05
CA ALA A 94 6.61 -4.10 15.58
C ALA A 94 7.91 -3.65 16.24
N VAL A 95 8.67 -2.83 15.53
CA VAL A 95 9.81 -2.08 16.06
C VAL A 95 9.37 -0.62 16.23
N ARG A 96 9.45 -0.11 17.46
CA ARG A 96 9.21 1.31 17.74
C ARG A 96 10.43 2.10 17.32
N VAL A 97 10.24 3.21 16.62
CA VAL A 97 11.32 4.11 16.22
C VAL A 97 11.00 5.54 16.62
N GLY A 98 12.03 6.37 16.81
CA GLY A 98 11.87 7.81 17.07
C GLY A 98 11.69 8.62 15.78
N GLN A 99 12.25 8.14 14.68
CA GLN A 99 12.19 8.76 13.36
C GLN A 99 12.35 7.67 12.29
N PHE A 100 11.91 7.94 11.06
CA PHE A 100 12.22 7.07 9.92
C PHE A 100 12.31 7.85 8.60
N ASP A 101 13.06 7.30 7.65
CA ASP A 101 13.09 7.71 6.25
C ASP A 101 11.83 7.23 5.52
N CYS A 102 11.32 8.06 4.63
CA CYS A 102 10.15 7.75 3.81
C CYS A 102 10.55 7.43 2.37
N THR A 103 10.27 6.19 1.96
CA THR A 103 10.50 5.70 0.60
C THR A 103 9.20 5.22 -0.05
N GLU A 104 9.21 4.93 -1.35
CA GLU A 104 8.06 4.34 -2.05
C GLU A 104 7.68 2.97 -1.47
N ILE A 105 8.63 2.20 -0.95
CA ILE A 105 8.38 0.87 -0.37
C ILE A 105 7.90 0.89 1.08
N GLY A 106 7.89 2.05 1.75
CA GLY A 106 7.47 2.20 3.14
C GLY A 106 8.49 2.89 4.03
N PRO A 107 8.18 3.05 5.33
CA PRO A 107 9.10 3.65 6.30
C PRO A 107 10.33 2.76 6.56
N GLY A 108 11.46 3.41 6.90
CA GLY A 108 12.71 2.70 7.13
C GLY A 108 13.76 3.43 7.95
N VAL A 109 14.66 2.67 8.59
CA VAL A 109 15.89 3.16 9.26
C VAL A 109 17.01 2.19 8.90
N GLY A 110 18.11 2.62 8.27
CA GLY A 110 19.18 1.67 7.87
C GLY A 110 18.67 0.59 6.91
N LEU A 111 18.79 -0.72 7.25
CA LEU A 111 18.12 -1.83 6.51
C LEU A 111 16.80 -2.30 7.16
N LEU A 112 16.42 -1.76 8.33
CA LEU A 112 15.08 -1.93 8.87
C LEU A 112 14.07 -1.25 7.93
N ARG A 113 13.18 -2.04 7.33
CA ARG A 113 12.14 -1.57 6.41
C ARG A 113 10.82 -2.24 6.71
N ASP A 114 9.74 -1.55 6.35
CA ASP A 114 8.41 -2.02 6.60
C ASP A 114 7.96 -3.12 5.62
N ARG A 115 7.48 -4.24 6.17
CA ARG A 115 6.92 -5.41 5.46
C ARG A 115 7.81 -5.87 4.28
N ILE A 116 9.12 -5.91 4.48
CA ILE A 116 10.06 -6.50 3.52
C ILE A 116 10.23 -8.01 3.73
N PHE A 117 9.86 -8.54 4.89
CA PHE A 117 9.89 -9.98 5.15
C PHE A 117 8.49 -10.58 5.20
N MET A 118 8.39 -11.87 4.88
CA MET A 118 7.15 -12.61 4.97
C MET A 118 7.43 -14.10 5.18
N VAL A 119 6.56 -14.75 5.96
CA VAL A 119 6.64 -16.20 6.16
C VAL A 119 5.81 -16.90 5.09
N VAL A 120 6.40 -17.92 4.46
CA VAL A 120 5.77 -18.74 3.41
C VAL A 120 5.80 -20.21 3.79
N ASN A 121 4.83 -20.97 3.31
CA ASN A 121 4.86 -22.42 3.36
C ASN A 121 5.90 -22.94 2.36
N SER A 122 6.74 -23.88 2.79
CA SER A 122 7.84 -24.42 1.97
C SER A 122 7.37 -25.29 0.81
N ALA A 123 6.18 -25.90 0.90
CA ALA A 123 5.67 -26.83 -0.11
C ALA A 123 5.05 -26.12 -1.33
N ASP A 124 4.34 -25.00 -1.11
CA ASP A 124 3.62 -24.29 -2.17
C ASP A 124 4.02 -22.81 -2.34
N GLY A 125 4.93 -22.31 -1.49
CA GLY A 125 5.41 -20.92 -1.53
C GLY A 125 4.34 -19.89 -1.15
N ARG A 126 3.18 -20.31 -0.62
CA ARG A 126 2.11 -19.39 -0.20
C ARG A 126 2.42 -18.78 1.14
N PHE A 127 2.19 -17.48 1.24
CA PHE A 127 2.37 -16.76 2.49
C PHE A 127 1.34 -17.11 3.54
N ILE A 128 1.78 -17.14 4.80
CA ILE A 128 0.88 -17.23 5.95
C ILE A 128 0.62 -15.83 6.52
N THR A 129 -0.51 -15.66 7.21
CA THR A 129 -0.86 -14.38 7.83
C THR A 129 -1.35 -14.58 9.25
N GLY A 130 -1.40 -13.50 10.03
CA GLY A 130 -1.97 -13.51 11.38
C GLY A 130 -3.44 -13.96 11.44
N ARG A 131 -4.16 -13.99 10.31
CA ARG A 131 -5.52 -14.57 10.25
C ARG A 131 -5.51 -16.10 10.31
N SER A 132 -4.54 -16.74 9.65
CA SER A 132 -4.40 -18.20 9.69
C SER A 132 -3.57 -18.66 10.88
N HIS A 133 -2.57 -17.87 11.28
CA HIS A 133 -1.66 -18.18 12.40
C HIS A 133 -1.54 -16.95 13.33
N PRO A 134 -2.50 -16.75 14.26
CA PRO A 134 -2.48 -15.61 15.17
C PRO A 134 -1.21 -15.52 16.03
N THR A 135 -0.55 -16.65 16.30
CA THR A 135 0.71 -16.74 17.05
C THR A 135 1.89 -16.02 16.38
N LEU A 136 1.79 -15.69 15.08
CA LEU A 136 2.79 -14.85 14.39
C LEU A 136 3.05 -13.53 15.11
N VAL A 137 2.04 -12.94 15.76
CA VAL A 137 2.21 -11.67 16.48
C VAL A 137 3.14 -11.77 17.68
N LEU A 138 3.42 -12.98 18.17
CA LEU A 138 4.33 -13.25 19.27
C LEU A 138 5.80 -13.25 18.82
N VAL A 139 6.06 -13.42 17.52
CA VAL A 139 7.40 -13.28 16.95
C VAL A 139 7.76 -11.78 16.96
N GLN A 140 8.74 -11.41 17.78
CA GLN A 140 9.20 -10.03 17.91
C GLN A 140 10.52 -9.84 17.15
N PRO A 141 10.53 -9.09 16.04
CA PRO A 141 11.76 -8.67 15.41
C PRO A 141 12.39 -7.51 16.18
N SER A 142 13.71 -7.53 16.27
CA SER A 142 14.56 -6.42 16.71
C SER A 142 15.74 -6.30 15.76
N PHE A 143 16.37 -5.13 15.71
CA PHE A 143 17.50 -4.86 14.82
C PHE A 143 18.68 -4.34 15.62
N ASP A 144 19.89 -4.63 15.16
CA ASP A 144 21.10 -4.08 15.74
C ASP A 144 21.27 -2.59 15.44
N GLU A 145 21.90 -1.87 16.35
CA GLU A 145 22.26 -0.46 16.17
C GLU A 145 23.77 -0.31 15.95
N PRO A 146 24.23 0.70 15.19
CA PRO A 146 23.44 1.74 14.52
C PRO A 146 22.96 1.38 13.11
N GLY A 147 23.48 0.30 12.50
CA GLY A 147 23.28 -0.01 11.08
C GLY A 147 21.93 -0.62 10.71
N HIS A 148 21.24 -1.25 11.66
CA HIS A 148 20.03 -2.05 11.41
C HIS A 148 20.26 -3.09 10.32
N GLU A 149 21.42 -3.75 10.33
CA GLU A 149 21.86 -4.68 9.29
C GLU A 149 21.57 -6.15 9.62
N ARG A 150 21.34 -6.45 10.90
CA ARG A 150 21.01 -7.78 11.40
C ARG A 150 19.69 -7.73 12.17
N MET A 151 18.75 -8.57 11.73
CA MET A 151 17.48 -8.76 12.41
C MET A 151 17.58 -9.93 13.40
N ARG A 152 17.24 -9.72 14.65
CA ARG A 152 17.06 -10.77 15.65
C ARG A 152 15.58 -11.05 15.86
N LEU A 153 15.20 -12.33 15.83
CA LEU A 153 13.85 -12.78 16.13
C LEU A 153 13.81 -13.44 17.51
N SER A 154 12.89 -12.98 18.33
CA SER A 154 12.58 -13.58 19.63
C SER A 154 11.12 -14.03 19.68
N ALA A 155 10.86 -15.10 20.43
CA ALA A 155 9.52 -15.58 20.72
C ALA A 155 9.50 -16.30 22.07
N PRO A 156 8.35 -16.35 22.76
CA PRO A 156 8.25 -17.03 24.05
C PRO A 156 8.69 -18.49 23.97
N GLY A 157 9.61 -18.90 24.86
CA GLY A 157 10.10 -20.27 24.95
C GLY A 157 11.08 -20.71 23.85
N MET A 158 11.52 -19.80 22.99
CA MET A 158 12.50 -20.05 21.94
C MET A 158 13.82 -19.32 22.26
N LEU A 159 14.95 -19.91 21.87
CA LEU A 159 16.21 -19.16 21.79
C LEU A 159 16.16 -18.21 20.60
N ASP A 160 16.73 -17.02 20.73
CA ASP A 160 16.74 -16.03 19.66
C ASP A 160 17.51 -16.54 18.43
N VAL A 161 17.07 -16.10 17.25
CA VAL A 161 17.74 -16.38 15.97
C VAL A 161 18.05 -15.08 15.23
N ASP A 162 19.24 -15.01 14.64
CA ASP A 162 19.70 -13.84 13.89
C ASP A 162 19.57 -14.07 12.37
N VAL A 163 19.25 -13.00 11.64
CA VAL A 163 19.18 -12.94 10.18
C VAL A 163 20.04 -11.77 9.72
N ASP A 164 21.10 -12.05 8.97
CA ASP A 164 21.99 -11.04 8.41
C ASP A 164 21.40 -10.45 7.12
N VAL A 165 20.71 -9.32 7.24
CA VAL A 165 19.96 -8.70 6.14
C VAL A 165 20.92 -8.16 5.08
N ARG A 166 22.05 -7.57 5.51
CA ARG A 166 23.07 -7.05 4.61
C ARG A 166 23.63 -8.16 3.71
N ARG A 167 24.02 -9.28 4.30
CA ARG A 167 24.54 -10.43 3.57
C ARG A 167 23.53 -11.00 2.58
N LEU A 168 22.25 -11.10 2.95
CA LEU A 168 21.19 -11.59 2.06
C LEU A 168 21.07 -10.72 0.80
N LEU A 169 21.12 -9.40 0.96
CA LEU A 169 21.04 -8.45 -0.15
C LEU A 169 22.29 -8.47 -1.06
N GLU A 170 23.47 -8.80 -0.53
CA GLU A 170 24.71 -8.91 -1.30
C GLU A 170 24.84 -10.22 -2.08
N VAL A 171 24.48 -11.35 -1.47
CA VAL A 171 24.64 -12.68 -2.07
C VAL A 171 23.64 -12.92 -3.20
N GLY A 172 22.43 -12.34 -3.09
CA GLY A 172 21.52 -12.18 -4.22
C GLY A 172 21.10 -13.47 -4.94
N GLN A 173 20.93 -14.59 -4.22
CA GLN A 173 20.24 -15.75 -4.79
C GLN A 173 18.74 -15.48 -4.79
N HIS A 174 18.27 -14.88 -5.89
CA HIS A 174 16.87 -14.54 -6.10
C HIS A 174 16.05 -15.83 -6.35
N GLU A 175 15.18 -16.17 -5.41
CA GLU A 175 14.13 -17.16 -5.61
C GLU A 175 12.80 -16.46 -5.95
N SER A 176 11.85 -17.18 -6.54
CA SER A 176 10.52 -16.63 -6.82
C SER A 176 9.56 -17.08 -5.72
N ALA A 177 8.95 -16.13 -4.99
CA ALA A 177 7.87 -16.40 -4.03
C ALA A 177 6.52 -15.92 -4.58
N THR A 178 5.39 -16.42 -4.06
CA THR A 178 4.06 -15.96 -4.48
C THR A 178 3.35 -15.20 -3.38
N VAL A 179 3.00 -13.94 -3.66
CA VAL A 179 2.34 -13.01 -2.73
C VAL A 179 1.00 -12.61 -3.33
N TRP A 180 -0.11 -13.18 -2.84
CA TRP A 180 -1.47 -12.94 -3.35
C TRP A 180 -1.69 -13.32 -4.81
N ASP A 181 -1.32 -14.54 -5.16
CA ASP A 181 -1.41 -15.07 -6.53
C ASP A 181 -0.60 -14.26 -7.56
N GLN A 182 0.35 -13.43 -7.08
CA GLN A 182 1.29 -12.69 -7.89
C GLN A 182 2.71 -13.17 -7.61
N PRO A 183 3.51 -13.51 -8.63
CA PRO A 183 4.91 -13.84 -8.44
C PRO A 183 5.64 -12.57 -7.97
N VAL A 184 6.35 -12.70 -6.86
CA VAL A 184 7.21 -11.66 -6.28
C VAL A 184 8.57 -12.28 -6.06
N THR A 185 9.60 -11.70 -6.67
CA THR A 185 10.99 -12.09 -6.37
C THR A 185 11.25 -11.91 -4.89
N ALA A 186 11.78 -12.94 -4.25
CA ALA A 186 12.17 -12.89 -2.85
C ALA A 186 13.47 -13.68 -2.63
N ILE A 187 14.19 -13.36 -1.57
CA ILE A 187 15.41 -14.05 -1.18
C ILE A 187 15.07 -14.93 0.01
N ASP A 188 15.43 -16.20 -0.05
CA ASP A 188 15.29 -17.09 1.09
C ASP A 188 16.27 -16.71 2.22
N CYS A 189 15.78 -16.61 3.45
CA CYS A 189 16.58 -16.16 4.59
C CYS A 189 17.41 -17.28 5.24
N GLY A 190 17.39 -18.49 4.68
CA GLY A 190 18.19 -19.62 5.13
C GLY A 190 17.45 -20.62 6.02
N GLU A 191 18.10 -21.77 6.20
CA GLU A 191 17.53 -22.94 6.87
C GLU A 191 17.37 -22.75 8.39
N GLU A 192 18.24 -21.96 9.01
CA GLU A 192 18.20 -21.73 10.46
C GLU A 192 16.92 -21.03 10.89
N VAL A 193 16.58 -19.91 10.24
CA VAL A 193 15.34 -19.17 10.52
C VAL A 193 14.09 -19.92 10.06
N ALA A 194 14.18 -20.69 8.96
CA ALA A 194 13.10 -21.55 8.50
C ALA A 194 12.72 -22.60 9.56
N ARG A 195 13.72 -23.30 10.11
CA ARG A 195 13.52 -24.26 11.20
C ARG A 195 13.01 -23.60 12.47
N TRP A 196 13.54 -22.44 12.82
CA TRP A 196 13.09 -21.68 13.99
C TRP A 196 11.61 -21.33 13.91
N LEU A 197 11.16 -20.81 12.76
CA LEU A 197 9.75 -20.46 12.52
C LEU A 197 8.86 -21.70 12.51
N SER A 198 9.29 -22.77 11.86
CA SER A 198 8.54 -24.03 11.80
C SER A 198 8.34 -24.61 13.20
N ARG A 199 9.38 -24.61 14.04
CA ARG A 199 9.28 -25.11 15.42
C ARG A 199 8.32 -24.28 16.25
N PHE A 200 8.38 -22.96 16.15
CA PHE A 200 7.53 -22.08 16.95
C PHE A 200 6.06 -22.12 16.50
N LEU A 201 5.81 -22.13 15.19
CA LEU A 201 4.46 -21.96 14.65
C LEU A 201 3.73 -23.28 14.36
N LEU A 202 4.47 -24.33 13.97
CA LEU A 202 3.93 -25.64 13.60
C LEU A 202 4.27 -26.75 14.59
N GLN A 203 5.23 -26.53 15.50
CA GLN A 203 5.81 -27.59 16.35
C GLN A 203 6.51 -28.69 15.53
N GLU A 204 7.02 -28.33 14.34
CA GLU A 204 7.74 -29.20 13.41
C GLU A 204 9.10 -28.61 13.04
N ASP A 205 10.06 -29.42 12.59
CA ASP A 205 11.38 -28.94 12.18
C ASP A 205 11.39 -28.25 10.80
N THR A 206 10.34 -28.45 9.99
CA THR A 206 10.23 -27.93 8.62
C THR A 206 8.80 -27.50 8.32
N GLY A 207 8.57 -26.86 7.17
CA GLY A 207 7.24 -26.48 6.68
C GLY A 207 7.06 -24.98 6.42
N LEU A 208 7.85 -24.13 7.08
CA LEU A 208 7.84 -22.68 6.89
C LEU A 208 9.22 -22.16 6.52
N ARG A 209 9.24 -21.10 5.70
CA ARG A 209 10.45 -20.35 5.35
C ARG A 209 10.21 -18.85 5.50
N LEU A 210 11.26 -18.11 5.79
CA LEU A 210 11.23 -16.65 5.79
C LEU A 210 11.82 -16.16 4.46
N VAL A 211 11.11 -15.27 3.78
CA VAL A 211 11.57 -14.66 2.54
C VAL A 211 11.67 -13.15 2.67
N LEU A 212 12.66 -12.58 1.99
CA LEU A 212 13.00 -11.15 1.96
C LEU A 212 12.70 -10.54 0.59
N TYR A 213 12.05 -9.39 0.57
CA TYR A 213 11.87 -8.57 -0.62
C TYR A 213 13.16 -7.82 -0.97
N PRO A 214 13.75 -8.01 -2.17
CA PRO A 214 15.12 -7.54 -2.44
C PRO A 214 15.20 -6.15 -3.06
N TYR A 215 14.08 -5.53 -3.42
CA TYR A 215 14.08 -4.27 -4.17
C TYR A 215 13.78 -3.06 -3.30
N ASP A 216 14.30 -1.91 -3.71
CA ASP A 216 14.07 -0.59 -3.13
C ASP A 216 12.83 0.12 -3.71
N ARG A 217 12.15 -0.53 -4.67
CA ARG A 217 10.99 0.00 -5.38
C ARG A 217 9.84 -1.00 -5.39
N PRO A 218 8.58 -0.56 -5.44
CA PRO A 218 7.44 -1.45 -5.60
C PRO A 218 7.47 -2.18 -6.96
N THR A 219 7.19 -3.47 -6.95
CA THR A 219 7.13 -4.30 -8.18
C THR A 219 5.75 -4.89 -8.44
N ARG A 220 4.81 -4.76 -7.50
CA ARG A 220 3.49 -5.39 -7.60
C ARG A 220 2.47 -4.48 -8.26
N PRO A 221 1.59 -5.01 -9.13
CA PRO A 221 0.47 -4.25 -9.64
C PRO A 221 -0.58 -4.01 -8.57
N VAL A 222 -1.42 -2.97 -8.78
CA VAL A 222 -2.58 -2.72 -7.91
C VAL A 222 -3.53 -3.90 -7.96
N ARG A 223 -3.86 -4.44 -6.79
CA ARG A 223 -4.79 -5.57 -6.66
C ARG A 223 -6.16 -5.22 -7.25
N PRO A 224 -6.84 -6.15 -7.93
CA PRO A 224 -8.15 -5.90 -8.53
C PRO A 224 -9.16 -5.26 -7.58
N LYS A 225 -9.26 -5.76 -6.34
CA LYS A 225 -10.15 -5.24 -5.31
C LYS A 225 -9.91 -3.77 -4.93
N ASN A 226 -8.70 -3.27 -5.14
CA ASN A 226 -8.34 -1.89 -4.80
C ASN A 226 -8.44 -0.94 -6.00
N ARG A 227 -8.72 -1.45 -7.22
CA ARG A 227 -8.85 -0.62 -8.45
C ARG A 227 -10.04 0.33 -8.41
N ILE A 228 -10.99 0.12 -7.50
CA ILE A 228 -12.08 1.07 -7.22
C ILE A 228 -11.53 2.43 -6.73
N HIS A 229 -10.35 2.45 -6.12
CA HIS A 229 -9.68 3.67 -5.69
C HIS A 229 -8.78 4.19 -6.82
N GLN A 230 -9.32 5.11 -7.61
CA GLN A 230 -8.65 5.65 -8.80
C GLN A 230 -7.32 6.36 -8.50
N MET A 231 -7.11 6.78 -7.25
CA MET A 231 -5.86 7.42 -6.83
C MET A 231 -4.74 6.41 -6.57
N LEU A 232 -5.07 5.14 -6.32
CA LEU A 232 -4.09 4.10 -6.04
C LEU A 232 -3.39 3.63 -7.31
N THR A 233 -2.07 3.64 -7.27
CA THR A 233 -1.15 3.23 -8.34
C THR A 233 -0.23 2.12 -7.89
N ALA A 234 0.50 1.49 -8.83
CA ALA A 234 1.44 0.42 -8.49
C ALA A 234 2.58 0.89 -7.57
N ARG A 235 2.94 2.18 -7.63
CA ARG A 235 3.95 2.81 -6.75
C ARG A 235 3.52 2.85 -5.29
N ASP A 236 2.22 2.82 -5.04
CA ASP A 236 1.70 2.89 -3.68
C ASP A 236 1.68 1.52 -3.00
N SER A 237 1.93 0.42 -3.75
CA SER A 237 1.76 -0.95 -3.26
C SER A 237 2.83 -1.41 -2.26
N GLY A 238 3.94 -0.69 -2.17
CA GLY A 238 5.08 -1.00 -1.32
C GLY A 238 5.74 -2.35 -1.60
N ALA A 239 6.46 -2.88 -0.60
CA ALA A 239 7.04 -4.23 -0.62
C ALA A 239 5.96 -5.33 -0.49
N LEU A 240 5.82 -6.00 0.68
CA LEU A 240 4.87 -7.11 0.89
C LEU A 240 3.57 -6.69 1.61
N HIS A 241 3.22 -5.41 1.49
CA HIS A 241 2.05 -4.78 2.09
C HIS A 241 0.72 -5.35 1.58
N ASP A 242 -0.36 -5.11 2.33
CA ASP A 242 -1.70 -5.54 1.93
C ASP A 242 -2.35 -4.62 0.89
N ALA A 243 -2.22 -3.31 1.07
CA ALA A 243 -2.74 -2.33 0.13
C ALA A 243 -1.70 -1.27 -0.20
N THR A 244 -1.15 -0.60 0.82
CA THR A 244 -0.16 0.47 0.62
C THR A 244 1.02 0.44 1.58
N SER A 245 2.05 1.23 1.28
CA SER A 245 3.31 1.34 2.03
C SER A 245 3.21 2.05 3.39
N TYR A 246 2.17 2.85 3.62
CA TYR A 246 1.97 3.59 4.88
C TYR A 246 0.53 3.55 5.32
N MET A 247 0.36 3.54 6.64
CA MET A 247 -0.92 3.60 7.30
C MET A 247 -0.86 4.60 8.46
N LEU A 248 -1.83 5.51 8.51
CA LEU A 248 -1.99 6.51 9.56
C LEU A 248 -3.28 6.25 10.34
N LEU A 249 -3.22 6.51 11.65
CA LEU A 249 -4.33 6.33 12.57
C LEU A 249 -4.31 7.43 13.64
N SER A 250 -5.48 7.94 14.02
CA SER A 250 -5.64 8.85 15.16
C SER A 250 -5.89 8.09 16.46
N GLU A 251 -5.28 8.55 17.56
CA GLU A 251 -5.57 8.08 18.92
C GLU A 251 -7.03 8.30 19.30
N ALA A 252 -7.64 9.40 18.85
CA ALA A 252 -9.05 9.69 19.11
C ALA A 252 -9.96 8.65 18.45
N SER A 253 -9.61 8.19 17.23
CA SER A 253 -10.34 7.12 16.53
C SER A 253 -10.24 5.80 17.30
N VAL A 254 -9.07 5.47 17.84
CA VAL A 254 -8.89 4.27 18.68
C VAL A 254 -9.71 4.38 19.97
N ALA A 255 -9.70 5.54 20.62
CA ALA A 255 -10.45 5.78 21.85
C ALA A 255 -11.96 5.72 21.65
N ASP A 256 -12.48 6.34 20.58
CA ASP A 256 -13.90 6.30 20.23
C ASP A 256 -14.37 4.86 19.99
N VAL A 257 -13.59 4.08 19.24
CA VAL A 257 -13.89 2.66 19.00
C VAL A 257 -13.92 1.90 20.31
N ASN A 258 -12.90 2.05 21.16
CA ASN A 258 -12.84 1.36 22.44
C ASN A 258 -14.02 1.73 23.36
N GLY A 259 -14.53 2.96 23.27
CA GLY A 259 -15.74 3.37 23.99
C GLY A 259 -17.02 2.66 23.53
N ARG A 260 -17.01 2.02 22.36
CA ARG A 260 -18.14 1.26 21.79
C ARG A 260 -17.99 -0.26 21.94
N LEU A 261 -16.85 -0.74 22.44
CA LEU A 261 -16.59 -2.16 22.61
C LEU A 261 -17.07 -2.63 23.98
N GLU A 262 -17.78 -3.76 23.99
CA GLU A 262 -18.06 -4.53 25.22
C GLU A 262 -16.89 -5.47 25.59
N LEU A 263 -15.88 -5.53 24.73
CA LEU A 263 -14.67 -6.33 24.89
C LEU A 263 -13.52 -5.50 25.48
N PRO A 264 -12.45 -6.15 25.97
CA PRO A 264 -11.25 -5.44 26.40
C PRO A 264 -10.73 -4.46 25.32
N PRO A 265 -10.19 -3.31 25.73
CA PRO A 265 -9.78 -2.26 24.80
C PRO A 265 -8.70 -2.76 23.83
N ILE A 266 -8.90 -2.43 22.56
CA ILE A 266 -7.97 -2.70 21.47
C ILE A 266 -6.88 -1.63 21.52
N GLN A 267 -5.62 -2.07 21.50
CA GLN A 267 -4.48 -1.15 21.44
C GLN A 267 -4.28 -0.63 20.02
N ALA A 268 -3.81 0.62 19.87
CA ALA A 268 -3.50 1.22 18.57
C ALA A 268 -2.56 0.32 17.71
N LEU A 269 -1.61 -0.36 18.36
CA LEU A 269 -0.67 -1.27 17.70
C LEU A 269 -1.36 -2.43 16.96
N GLN A 270 -2.55 -2.86 17.40
CA GLN A 270 -3.31 -3.94 16.76
C GLN A 270 -3.88 -3.55 15.40
N TYR A 271 -4.03 -2.25 15.11
CA TYR A 271 -4.38 -1.73 13.79
C TYR A 271 -3.20 -1.75 12.82
N ARG A 272 -1.98 -1.88 13.34
CA ARG A 272 -0.73 -1.94 12.57
C ARG A 272 -0.44 -0.68 11.74
N ALA A 273 -0.87 0.48 12.24
CA ALA A 273 -0.52 1.76 11.66
C ALA A 273 0.98 2.06 11.84
N ASN A 274 1.59 2.67 10.84
CA ASN A 274 2.98 3.11 10.91
C ASN A 274 3.10 4.43 11.65
N ILE A 275 2.10 5.30 11.51
CA ILE A 275 2.07 6.65 12.08
C ILE A 275 0.82 6.74 12.95
N LEU A 276 1.03 6.93 14.25
CA LEU A 276 -0.03 7.25 15.20
C LEU A 276 0.00 8.76 15.49
N VAL A 277 -1.18 9.38 15.47
CA VAL A 277 -1.31 10.83 15.63
C VAL A 277 -2.26 11.17 16.78
N LYS A 278 -2.00 12.29 17.45
CA LYS A 278 -2.86 12.84 18.51
C LYS A 278 -3.17 14.31 18.24
N GLY A 279 -4.29 14.79 18.76
CA GLY A 279 -4.82 16.14 18.51
C GLY A 279 -6.14 16.18 17.73
N PRO A 280 -6.29 15.48 16.59
CA PRO A 280 -7.51 15.55 15.80
C PRO A 280 -8.65 14.76 16.43
N GLY A 281 -9.89 15.09 16.06
CA GLY A 281 -11.08 14.37 16.46
C GLY A 281 -11.12 12.94 15.91
N ALA A 282 -12.05 12.14 16.41
CA ALA A 282 -12.22 10.75 15.95
C ALA A 282 -12.62 10.72 14.47
N PHE A 283 -11.89 9.95 13.69
CA PHE A 283 -12.03 9.75 12.24
C PHE A 283 -11.84 11.01 11.39
N GLU A 284 -11.39 12.12 11.97
CA GLU A 284 -11.06 13.32 11.17
C GLU A 284 -9.94 13.04 10.18
N GLU A 285 -9.07 12.06 10.48
CA GLU A 285 -8.06 11.63 9.54
C GLU A 285 -8.66 11.24 8.19
N ASP A 286 -9.84 10.62 8.15
CA ASP A 286 -10.46 10.06 6.94
C ASP A 286 -10.71 11.12 5.85
N ASP A 287 -10.96 12.36 6.27
CA ASP A 287 -11.20 13.49 5.38
C ASP A 287 -9.89 14.10 4.85
N TRP A 288 -8.74 13.64 5.36
CA TRP A 288 -7.47 14.20 4.99
C TRP A 288 -6.98 13.74 3.63
N ARG A 289 -7.11 14.59 2.61
CA ARG A 289 -6.49 14.34 1.30
C ARG A 289 -4.96 14.45 1.30
N TRP A 290 -4.40 15.51 1.90
CA TRP A 290 -2.98 15.84 1.85
C TRP A 290 -2.43 16.07 3.25
N ILE A 291 -1.44 15.30 3.65
CA ILE A 291 -0.92 15.34 5.02
C ILE A 291 0.55 15.71 4.94
N ARG A 292 0.98 16.73 5.68
CA ARG A 292 2.40 17.09 5.79
C ARG A 292 2.91 16.74 7.18
N ILE A 293 4.02 16.01 7.24
CA ILE A 293 4.71 15.67 8.48
C ILE A 293 6.20 15.94 8.29
N GLY A 294 6.70 16.98 8.96
CA GLY A 294 8.04 17.49 8.70
C GLY A 294 8.17 17.98 7.25
N ASP A 295 9.17 17.44 6.54
CA ASP A 295 9.42 17.75 5.13
C ASP A 295 8.71 16.79 4.16
N THR A 296 8.11 15.72 4.69
CA THR A 296 7.41 14.72 3.89
C THR A 296 5.94 15.10 3.72
N VAL A 297 5.47 15.02 2.48
CA VAL A 297 4.06 15.19 2.13
C VAL A 297 3.49 13.85 1.69
N TYR A 298 2.29 13.53 2.16
CA TYR A 298 1.54 12.33 1.85
C TYR A 298 0.22 12.67 1.15
N GLU A 299 -0.17 11.84 0.20
CA GLU A 299 -1.52 11.79 -0.37
C GLU A 299 -2.28 10.62 0.27
N ASN A 300 -3.47 10.87 0.80
CA ASN A 300 -4.40 9.81 1.15
C ASN A 300 -5.00 9.21 -0.12
N VAL A 301 -4.74 7.92 -0.32
CA VAL A 301 -5.12 7.20 -1.54
C VAL A 301 -6.35 6.32 -1.32
N LYS A 302 -6.64 5.94 -0.08
CA LYS A 302 -7.72 5.00 0.26
C LYS A 302 -7.98 4.96 1.78
N PRO A 303 -9.25 4.85 2.21
CA PRO A 303 -9.57 4.38 3.56
C PRO A 303 -9.26 2.89 3.74
N CYS A 304 -8.53 2.56 4.79
CA CYS A 304 -8.31 1.22 5.28
C CYS A 304 -9.59 0.65 5.86
N THR A 305 -10.29 -0.12 5.04
CA THR A 305 -11.46 -0.91 5.41
C THR A 305 -11.00 -2.27 5.93
N SER A 306 -10.85 -2.38 7.25
CA SER A 306 -10.62 -3.65 7.95
C SER A 306 -11.96 -4.22 8.46
N SER A 307 -11.99 -5.48 8.90
CA SER A 307 -13.10 -6.02 9.71
C SER A 307 -13.13 -5.44 11.14
N ARG A 308 -12.17 -4.54 11.43
CA ARG A 308 -12.06 -3.64 12.57
C ARG A 308 -12.08 -2.19 12.02
N PRO A 309 -12.32 -1.16 12.85
CA PRO A 309 -12.69 0.17 12.37
C PRO A 309 -11.68 0.86 11.43
N THR A 310 -12.20 1.88 10.75
CA THR A 310 -11.57 2.62 9.66
C THR A 310 -10.29 3.33 10.10
N SER A 311 -9.32 3.33 9.21
CA SER A 311 -8.04 4.08 9.28
C SER A 311 -7.69 4.48 7.85
N LEU A 312 -6.57 5.15 7.61
CA LEU A 312 -6.21 5.56 6.25
C LEU A 312 -4.89 4.99 5.74
N PHE A 313 -4.90 4.68 4.44
CA PHE A 313 -3.72 4.38 3.66
C PHE A 313 -3.21 5.65 2.97
N ILE A 314 -1.94 5.96 3.20
CA ILE A 314 -1.29 7.15 2.65
C ILE A 314 -0.11 6.74 1.76
N SER A 315 0.25 7.62 0.81
CA SER A 315 1.40 7.45 -0.09
C SER A 315 2.28 8.70 -0.06
N PRO A 316 3.61 8.59 0.04
CA PRO A 316 4.49 9.74 0.04
C PRO A 316 4.54 10.37 -1.36
N SER A 317 4.27 11.66 -1.46
CA SER A 317 4.45 12.42 -2.70
C SER A 317 5.88 12.94 -2.87
N THR A 318 6.69 12.90 -1.82
CA THR A 318 8.07 13.39 -1.81
C THR A 318 8.88 12.60 -0.79
N SER A 319 10.07 12.12 -1.14
CA SER A 319 10.93 11.36 -0.20
C SER A 319 11.55 12.31 0.83
N GLY A 320 11.52 11.93 2.11
CA GLY A 320 12.00 12.74 3.24
C GLY A 320 11.95 11.96 4.56
N ALA A 321 12.47 12.52 5.64
CA ALA A 321 12.43 11.89 6.97
C ALA A 321 11.24 12.41 7.80
N ILE A 322 10.64 11.54 8.62
CA ILE A 322 9.72 11.94 9.70
C ILE A 322 10.52 11.95 11.01
N SER A 323 10.45 13.08 11.73
CA SER A 323 10.92 13.25 13.12
C SER A 323 9.78 13.67 14.05
#